data_AF-A0A6I1QXH5-F1
#
_entry.id   AF-A0A6I1QXH5-F1
#
_cell.length_a   1.000
_cell.length_b   1.000
_cell.length_c   1.000
_cell.angle_alpha   90.00
_cell.angle_beta   90.00
_cell.angle_gamma   90.00
#
_symmetry.space_group_name_H-M   'P 1'
#
loop_
_entity.id
_entity.type
_entity.pdbx_description
1 polymer ?
#
loop_
_entity_poly.entity_id
_entity_poly.type
_entity_poly.pdbx_seq_one_letter_code
_entity_poly.pdbx_strand_id
1 'polypeptide(L)'
;AVRFLTIGFEYIHRGGKNGRVYARRLVQGGVFGLVRNPMYIGNALIAVGMTMYLGSPLGYIVLIPLFLFVYRALIAAEEAYLRNTFGSGYDDYCAKVNRFIPRLNRLPQAFSGMRFDWRRSLRKDLGTVVGLTMGLILIPVLRSYFLYGWAATAPTASVALKLSLAVITIYLFLLRLKASNHL
;
A
#
# COMPACT_ATOMS: atom_id res chain seq x y z
N ALA A 1 -5.56 -5.58 -1.11
CA ALA A 1 -6.58 -5.93 -0.09
C ALA A 1 -6.27 -5.31 1.28
N VAL A 2 -5.20 -5.73 1.99
CA VAL A 2 -4.93 -5.26 3.39
C VAL A 2 -4.83 -3.74 3.52
N ARG A 3 -4.08 -3.09 2.61
CA ARG A 3 -3.93 -1.62 2.58
C ARG A 3 -5.27 -0.91 2.38
N PHE A 4 -6.03 -1.35 1.38
CA PHE A 4 -7.35 -0.83 1.06
C PHE A 4 -8.34 -0.97 2.24
N LEU A 5 -8.35 -2.12 2.91
CA LEU A 5 -9.16 -2.36 4.11
C LEU A 5 -8.75 -1.45 5.26
N THR A 6 -7.45 -1.32 5.50
CA THR A 6 -6.92 -0.47 6.57
C THR A 6 -7.37 0.98 6.37
N ILE A 7 -7.22 1.51 5.16
CA ILE A 7 -7.63 2.89 4.84
C ILE A 7 -9.14 3.09 5.02
N GLY A 8 -9.95 2.10 4.65
CA GLY A 8 -11.41 2.25 4.62
C GLY A 8 -12.08 2.09 5.97
N PHE A 9 -11.53 1.26 6.85
CA PHE A 9 -12.02 1.12 8.22
C PHE A 9 -11.44 2.18 9.15
N GLU A 10 -10.13 2.41 9.10
CA GLU A 10 -9.51 3.43 9.96
C GLU A 10 -8.25 4.04 9.32
N TYR A 11 -8.43 5.22 8.72
CA TYR A 11 -7.33 5.93 8.09
C TYR A 11 -6.51 6.73 9.11
N ILE A 12 -5.26 6.31 9.32
CA ILE A 12 -4.25 7.14 9.96
C ILE A 12 -3.82 8.21 8.96
N HIS A 13 -3.78 9.48 9.38
CA HIS A 13 -3.11 10.53 8.61
C HIS A 13 -1.63 10.21 8.48
N ARG A 14 -1.29 9.52 7.39
CA ARG A 14 0.08 9.24 6.97
C ARG A 14 0.56 10.41 6.14
N GLY A 15 1.67 10.98 6.57
CA GLY A 15 2.17 12.23 6.03
C GLY A 15 2.52 13.09 7.21
N GLY A 16 3.81 13.09 7.51
CA GLY A 16 4.30 13.96 8.54
C GLY A 16 3.92 15.41 8.26
N LYS A 17 3.43 16.12 9.28
CA LYS A 17 3.30 17.58 9.16
C LYS A 17 4.73 18.11 9.05
N ASN A 18 5.08 18.71 7.92
CA ASN A 18 6.45 19.20 7.62
C ASN A 18 7.52 18.08 7.59
N GLY A 19 7.19 16.89 7.08
CA GLY A 19 8.18 15.81 6.90
C GLY A 19 8.52 14.99 8.15
N ARG A 20 7.80 15.19 9.27
CA ARG A 20 8.00 14.44 10.52
C ARG A 20 6.79 13.60 10.89
N VAL A 21 6.97 12.34 11.28
CA VAL A 21 5.89 11.43 11.73
C VAL A 21 4.94 12.18 12.67
N TYR A 22 3.63 12.10 12.42
CA TYR A 22 2.61 12.81 13.19
C TYR A 22 1.42 11.89 13.45
N ALA A 23 0.99 11.81 14.70
CA ALA A 23 -0.20 11.06 15.10
C ALA A 23 -0.98 11.85 16.15
N ARG A 24 -2.24 12.19 15.85
CA ARG A 24 -3.12 12.92 16.78
C ARG A 24 -3.68 12.01 17.88
N ARG A 25 -3.87 10.72 17.57
CA ARG A 25 -4.36 9.70 18.49
C ARG A 25 -3.73 8.35 18.15
N LEU A 26 -3.63 7.48 19.14
CA LEU A 26 -3.21 6.10 18.93
C LEU A 26 -4.40 5.29 18.37
N VAL A 27 -4.29 4.91 17.09
CA VAL A 27 -5.31 4.11 16.39
C VAL A 27 -5.09 2.63 16.69
N GLN A 28 -6.12 1.96 17.21
CA GLN A 28 -6.08 0.55 17.64
C GLN A 28 -7.26 -0.28 17.11
N GLY A 29 -8.19 0.33 16.36
CA GLY A 29 -9.36 -0.34 15.79
C GLY A 29 -9.11 -0.91 14.40
N GLY A 30 -10.08 -1.68 13.89
CA GLY A 30 -10.02 -2.27 12.56
C GLY A 30 -8.78 -3.14 12.36
N VAL A 31 -8.11 -2.96 11.22
CA VAL A 31 -6.92 -3.75 10.90
C VAL A 31 -5.75 -3.49 11.87
N PHE A 32 -5.68 -2.31 12.50
CA PHE A 32 -4.68 -2.00 13.53
C PHE A 32 -4.91 -2.81 14.82
N GLY A 33 -6.13 -3.24 15.10
CA GLY A 33 -6.42 -4.17 16.21
C GLY A 33 -5.95 -5.60 15.96
N LEU A 34 -5.70 -5.96 14.70
CA LEU A 34 -5.25 -7.30 14.30
C LEU A 34 -3.72 -7.38 14.23
N VAL A 35 -3.07 -6.32 13.75
CA VAL A 35 -1.63 -6.22 13.58
C VAL A 35 -1.19 -4.76 13.66
N ARG A 36 -0.01 -4.48 14.23
CA ARG A 36 0.44 -3.09 14.45
C ARG A 36 0.75 -2.32 13.18
N ASN A 37 1.26 -3.03 12.16
CA ASN A 37 1.83 -2.44 10.95
C ASN A 37 1.13 -2.90 9.65
N PRO A 38 -0.21 -2.84 9.55
CA PRO A 38 -0.98 -3.49 8.48
C PRO A 38 -0.69 -2.92 7.09
N MET A 39 -0.40 -1.62 7.00
CA MET A 39 -0.08 -0.95 5.75
C MET A 39 1.29 -1.35 5.22
N TYR A 40 2.27 -1.57 6.10
CA TYR A 40 3.60 -2.04 5.70
C TYR A 40 3.53 -3.48 5.22
N ILE A 41 2.71 -4.33 5.87
CA ILE A 41 2.43 -5.68 5.39
C ILE A 41 1.78 -5.63 4.01
N GLY A 42 0.77 -4.77 3.82
CA GLY A 42 0.14 -4.57 2.52
C GLY A 42 1.13 -4.13 1.43
N ASN A 43 2.02 -3.19 1.74
CA ASN A 43 3.05 -2.74 0.82
C ASN A 43 4.10 -3.82 0.53
N ALA A 44 4.52 -4.58 1.53
CA ALA A 44 5.46 -5.68 1.36
C ALA A 44 4.87 -6.76 0.44
N LEU A 45 3.60 -7.12 0.61
CA LEU A 45 2.90 -8.06 -0.29
C LEU A 45 2.83 -7.54 -1.73
N ILE A 46 2.56 -6.24 -1.90
CA ILE A 46 2.58 -5.59 -3.22
C ILE A 46 3.99 -5.67 -3.84
N ALA A 47 5.03 -5.33 -3.08
CA ALA A 47 6.40 -5.33 -3.56
C ALA A 47 6.86 -6.74 -3.95
N VAL A 48 6.55 -7.74 -3.12
CA VAL A 48 6.82 -9.16 -3.42
C VAL A 48 6.07 -9.60 -4.67
N GLY A 49 4.77 -9.30 -4.77
CA GLY A 49 3.96 -9.65 -5.94
C GLY A 49 4.48 -9.03 -7.24
N MET A 50 4.87 -7.75 -7.21
CA MET A 50 5.48 -7.08 -8.38
C MET A 50 6.85 -7.64 -8.73
N THR A 51 7.65 -8.02 -7.73
CA THR A 51 8.95 -8.66 -7.97
C THR A 51 8.74 -10.04 -8.61
N MET A 52 7.79 -10.84 -8.11
CA MET A 52 7.40 -12.14 -8.69
C MET A 52 6.90 -11.99 -10.12
N TYR A 53 6.11 -10.94 -10.38
CA TYR A 53 5.63 -10.63 -11.72
C TYR A 53 6.75 -10.31 -12.71
N LEU A 54 7.81 -9.64 -12.24
CA LEU A 54 9.00 -9.37 -13.06
C LEU A 54 9.73 -10.66 -13.46
N GLY A 55 9.59 -11.74 -12.66
CA GLY A 55 10.10 -13.07 -12.99
C GLY A 55 11.63 -13.19 -12.94
N SER A 56 12.32 -12.24 -12.29
CA SER A 56 13.79 -12.19 -12.24
C SER A 56 14.32 -12.77 -10.93
N PRO A 57 15.10 -13.88 -10.95
CA PRO A 57 15.73 -14.44 -9.75
C PRO A 57 16.64 -13.45 -9.02
N LEU A 58 17.40 -12.63 -9.77
CA LEU A 58 18.21 -11.55 -9.21
C LEU A 58 17.34 -10.49 -8.52
N GLY A 59 16.17 -10.19 -9.09
CA GLY A 59 15.18 -9.32 -8.47
C GLY A 59 14.75 -9.82 -7.09
N TYR A 60 14.56 -11.13 -6.91
CA TYR A 60 14.22 -11.71 -5.60
C TYR A 60 15.33 -11.52 -4.58
N ILE A 61 16.57 -11.81 -4.97
CA ILE A 61 17.73 -11.77 -4.07
C ILE A 61 18.06 -10.35 -3.65
N VAL A 62 17.85 -9.35 -4.53
CA VAL A 62 18.20 -7.95 -4.23
C VAL A 62 17.03 -7.18 -3.65
N LEU A 63 15.86 -7.20 -4.31
CA LEU A 63 14.76 -6.31 -3.95
C LEU A 63 14.04 -6.76 -2.68
N ILE A 64 13.83 -8.06 -2.48
CA ILE A 64 13.11 -8.54 -1.29
C ILE A 64 13.87 -8.18 0.00
N PRO A 65 15.18 -8.48 0.15
CA PRO A 65 15.92 -8.08 1.34
C PRO A 65 15.99 -6.57 1.52
N LEU A 66 16.17 -5.81 0.44
CA LEU A 66 16.18 -4.35 0.48
C LEU A 66 14.85 -3.79 1.03
N PHE A 67 13.71 -4.26 0.51
CA PHE A 67 12.40 -3.84 1.00
C PHE A 67 12.19 -4.23 2.46
N LEU A 68 12.58 -5.44 2.86
CA LEU A 68 12.48 -5.88 4.26
C LEU A 68 13.33 -4.99 5.19
N PHE A 69 14.55 -4.66 4.78
CA PHE A 69 15.44 -3.78 5.54
C PHE A 69 14.85 -2.37 5.69
N VAL A 70 14.46 -1.76 4.58
CA VAL A 70 13.88 -0.41 4.56
C VAL A 70 12.59 -0.35 5.38
N TYR A 71 11.68 -1.31 5.21
CA TYR A 71 10.45 -1.33 6.00
C TYR A 71 10.70 -1.61 7.48
N ARG A 72 11.69 -2.43 7.84
CA ARG A 72 12.06 -2.64 9.23
C ARG A 72 12.56 -1.34 9.88
N ALA A 73 13.37 -0.55 9.16
CA ALA A 73 13.85 0.75 9.63
C ALA A 73 12.70 1.76 9.80
N LEU A 74 11.81 1.87 8.80
CA LEU A 74 10.63 2.73 8.84
C LEU A 74 9.71 2.38 10.01
N ILE A 75 9.41 1.09 10.19
CA ILE A 75 8.58 0.63 11.30
C ILE A 75 9.27 0.95 12.64
N ALA A 76 10.56 0.67 12.79
CA ALA A 76 11.26 0.97 14.04
C ALA A 76 11.19 2.48 14.38
N ALA A 77 11.38 3.35 13.39
CA ALA A 77 11.26 4.80 13.57
C ALA A 77 9.83 5.23 13.96
N GLU A 78 8.80 4.66 13.31
CA GLU A 78 7.40 4.97 13.62
C GLU A 78 7.00 4.46 15.02
N GLU A 79 7.43 3.25 15.40
CA GLU A 79 7.16 2.69 16.72
C GLU A 79 7.87 3.47 17.83
N ALA A 80 9.11 3.93 17.61
CA ALA A 80 9.81 4.80 18.54
C ALA A 80 9.09 6.15 18.70
N TYR A 81 8.63 6.75 17.59
CA TYR A 81 7.83 7.97 17.64
C TYR A 81 6.52 7.78 18.42
N LEU A 82 5.79 6.68 18.16
CA LEU A 82 4.53 6.39 18.84
C LEU A 82 4.73 6.14 20.34
N ARG A 83 5.80 5.43 20.72
CA ARG A 83 6.17 5.24 22.12
C ARG A 83 6.48 6.58 22.81
N ASN A 84 7.26 7.43 22.17
CA ASN A 84 7.60 8.76 22.72
C ASN A 84 6.37 9.68 22.83
N THR A 85 5.38 9.51 21.95
CA THR A 85 4.17 10.35 21.92
C THR A 85 3.09 9.87 22.90
N PHE A 86 2.89 8.56 23.03
CA PHE A 86 1.76 7.97 23.77
C PHE A 86 2.17 7.17 25.02
N GLY A 87 3.47 6.99 25.26
CA GLY A 87 4.01 6.35 26.46
C GLY A 87 3.40 4.97 26.72
N SER A 88 2.94 4.75 27.96
CA SER A 88 2.32 3.51 28.42
C SER A 88 1.14 3.05 27.56
N GLY A 89 0.36 3.97 26.99
CA GLY A 89 -0.74 3.62 26.10
C GLY A 89 -0.28 2.88 24.84
N TYR A 90 0.93 3.18 24.36
CA TYR A 90 1.52 2.44 23.24
C TYR A 90 2.10 1.09 23.67
N ASP A 91 2.66 0.99 24.87
CA ASP A 91 3.18 -0.28 25.39
C ASP A 91 2.06 -1.28 25.67
N ASP A 92 0.93 -0.83 26.21
CA ASP A 92 -0.29 -1.65 26.38
C ASP A 92 -0.82 -2.17 25.04
N TYR A 93 -0.78 -1.32 24.01
CA TYR A 93 -1.14 -1.71 22.65
C TYR A 93 -0.18 -2.76 22.09
N CYS A 94 1.13 -2.61 22.31
CA CYS A 94 2.15 -3.57 21.89
C CYS A 94 2.00 -4.94 22.55
N ALA A 95 1.56 -4.99 23.82
CA ALA A 95 1.27 -6.25 24.52
C ALA A 95 0.06 -6.99 23.92
N LYS A 96 -0.93 -6.24 23.42
CA LYS A 96 -2.19 -6.79 22.88
C LYS A 96 -2.12 -7.15 21.41
N VAL A 97 -1.24 -6.53 20.62
CA VAL A 97 -1.22 -6.65 19.16
C VAL A 97 0.17 -6.98 18.64
N ASN A 98 0.26 -8.00 17.79
CA ASN A 98 1.51 -8.45 17.20
C ASN A 98 2.06 -7.45 16.17
N ARG A 99 3.39 -7.45 15.98
CA ARG A 99 4.05 -6.51 15.07
C ARG A 99 3.78 -6.80 13.59
N PHE A 100 3.84 -8.07 13.20
CA PHE A 100 3.77 -8.52 11.80
C PHE A 100 2.72 -9.60 11.53
N ILE A 101 2.37 -10.43 12.52
CA ILE A 101 1.47 -11.58 12.33
C ILE A 101 0.06 -11.20 12.80
N PRO A 102 -0.94 -11.12 11.90
CA PRO A 102 -2.30 -10.74 12.27
C PRO A 102 -2.97 -11.76 13.20
N ARG A 103 -3.67 -11.27 14.23
CA ARG A 103 -4.50 -12.09 15.12
C ARG A 103 -5.87 -12.34 14.51
N LEU A 104 -5.95 -13.28 13.57
CA LEU A 104 -7.18 -13.56 12.81
C LEU A 104 -8.37 -14.00 13.69
N ASN A 105 -8.11 -14.60 14.85
CA ASN A 105 -9.15 -14.96 15.82
C ASN A 105 -9.91 -13.73 16.40
N ARG A 106 -9.38 -12.51 16.24
CA ARG A 106 -10.03 -11.27 16.68
C ARG A 106 -10.74 -10.52 15.55
N LEU A 107 -10.85 -11.11 14.35
CA LEU A 107 -11.47 -10.48 13.17
C LEU A 107 -12.86 -9.88 13.46
N PRO A 108 -13.84 -10.61 14.04
CA PRO A 108 -15.17 -10.07 14.28
C PRO A 108 -15.15 -8.88 15.25
N GLN A 109 -14.32 -8.95 16.28
CA GLN A 109 -14.22 -7.91 17.31
C GLN A 109 -13.52 -6.66 16.77
N ALA A 110 -12.49 -6.84 15.94
CA ALA A 110 -11.71 -5.75 15.36
C ALA A 110 -12.54 -4.84 14.45
N PHE A 111 -13.56 -5.39 13.78
CA PHE A 111 -14.45 -4.64 12.89
C PHE A 111 -15.84 -4.35 13.49
N SER A 112 -16.10 -4.77 14.73
CA SER A 112 -17.40 -4.59 15.38
C SER A 112 -17.75 -3.11 15.50
N GLY A 113 -18.93 -2.72 15.00
CA GLY A 113 -19.41 -1.35 15.01
C GLY A 113 -18.71 -0.40 14.02
N MET A 114 -17.80 -0.88 13.17
CA MET A 114 -17.14 -0.06 12.17
C MET A 114 -17.91 -0.04 10.85
N ARG A 115 -17.92 1.11 10.17
CA ARG A 115 -18.46 1.26 8.82
C ARG A 115 -17.31 1.42 7.82
N PHE A 116 -17.35 0.63 6.76
CA PHE A 116 -16.34 0.70 5.70
C PHE A 116 -16.57 1.91 4.78
N ASP A 117 -15.59 2.80 4.69
CA ASP A 117 -15.61 3.96 3.80
C ASP A 117 -14.87 3.66 2.50
N TRP A 118 -15.59 3.11 1.51
CA TRP A 118 -15.01 2.72 0.22
C TRP A 118 -14.49 3.93 -0.58
N ARG A 119 -15.13 5.10 -0.44
CA ARG A 119 -14.74 6.32 -1.15
C ARG A 119 -13.40 6.83 -0.65
N ARG A 120 -13.17 6.76 0.67
CA ARG A 120 -11.88 7.06 1.28
C ARG A 120 -10.80 6.09 0.84
N SER A 121 -11.07 4.79 0.88
CA SER A 121 -10.13 3.77 0.40
C SER A 121 -9.70 4.03 -1.02
N LEU A 122 -10.66 4.26 -1.91
CA LEU A 122 -10.37 4.57 -3.31
C LEU A 122 -9.55 5.85 -3.41
N ARG A 123 -10.00 6.96 -2.82
CA ARG A 123 -9.35 8.27 -2.94
C ARG A 123 -7.92 8.33 -2.40
N LYS A 124 -7.63 7.56 -1.35
CA LYS A 124 -6.31 7.53 -0.70
C LYS A 124 -5.38 6.47 -1.28
N ASP A 125 -5.91 5.41 -1.89
CA ASP A 125 -5.10 4.34 -2.50
C ASP A 125 -5.06 4.38 -4.03
N LEU A 126 -5.76 5.35 -4.66
CA LEU A 126 -5.85 5.48 -6.11
C LEU A 126 -4.49 5.55 -6.80
N GLY A 127 -3.55 6.33 -6.23
CA GLY A 127 -2.20 6.45 -6.79
C GLY A 127 -1.46 5.11 -6.79
N THR A 128 -1.58 4.33 -5.71
CA THR A 128 -0.99 2.98 -5.63
C THR A 128 -1.61 2.06 -6.68
N VAL A 129 -2.94 2.04 -6.78
CA VAL A 129 -3.66 1.17 -7.74
C VAL A 129 -3.27 1.51 -9.17
N VAL A 130 -3.27 2.79 -9.53
CA VAL A 130 -2.85 3.24 -10.87
C VAL A 130 -1.40 2.89 -11.15
N GLY A 131 -0.49 3.12 -10.19
CA GLY A 131 0.92 2.75 -10.35
C GLY A 131 1.12 1.25 -10.57
N LEU A 132 0.40 0.40 -9.86
CA LEU A 132 0.47 -1.05 -10.04
C LEU A 132 -0.09 -1.48 -11.40
N THR A 133 -1.25 -0.96 -11.79
CA THR A 133 -1.84 -1.25 -13.11
C THR A 133 -0.90 -0.81 -14.23
N MET A 134 -0.27 0.37 -14.12
CA MET A 134 0.74 0.82 -15.07
C MET A 134 1.94 -0.12 -15.12
N GLY A 135 2.44 -0.57 -13.96
CA GLY A 135 3.51 -1.57 -13.90
C GLY A 135 3.15 -2.85 -14.64
N LEU A 136 1.93 -3.38 -14.42
CA LEU A 136 1.43 -4.58 -15.10
C LEU A 136 1.28 -4.40 -16.62
N ILE A 137 1.01 -3.17 -17.09
CA ILE A 137 0.90 -2.87 -18.52
C ILE A 137 2.29 -2.71 -19.17
N LEU A 138 3.21 -2.01 -18.49
CA LEU A 138 4.49 -1.59 -19.07
C LEU A 138 5.57 -2.67 -18.99
N ILE A 139 5.60 -3.48 -17.94
CA ILE A 139 6.64 -4.52 -17.76
C ILE A 139 6.65 -5.52 -18.92
N PRO A 140 5.53 -6.04 -19.43
CA PRO A 140 5.53 -6.93 -20.60
C PRO A 140 6.09 -6.27 -21.86
N VAL A 141 5.81 -4.98 -22.07
CA VAL A 141 6.32 -4.23 -23.23
C VAL A 141 7.84 -4.11 -23.13
N LEU A 142 8.36 -3.72 -21.97
CA LEU A 142 9.80 -3.62 -21.73
C LEU A 142 10.46 -4.99 -21.90
N ARG A 143 9.89 -6.04 -21.30
CA ARG A 143 10.41 -7.41 -21.43
C ARG A 143 10.43 -7.88 -22.88
N SER A 144 9.37 -7.62 -23.63
CA SER A 144 9.30 -7.95 -25.06
C SER A 144 10.37 -7.20 -25.85
N TYR A 145 10.55 -5.91 -25.57
CA TYR A 145 11.54 -5.07 -26.24
C TYR A 145 12.96 -5.59 -26.02
N PHE A 146 13.32 -5.88 -24.77
CA PHE A 146 14.66 -6.35 -24.42
C PHE A 146 14.96 -7.77 -24.92
N LEU A 147 13.94 -8.65 -25.00
CA LEU A 147 14.15 -10.04 -25.41
C LEU A 147 14.03 -10.27 -26.93
N TYR A 148 13.11 -9.55 -27.60
CA TYR A 148 12.71 -9.82 -28.98
C TYR A 148 12.84 -8.61 -29.91
N GLY A 149 13.26 -7.46 -29.39
CA GLY A 149 13.42 -6.22 -30.15
C GLY A 149 12.10 -5.51 -30.48
N TRP A 150 12.21 -4.40 -31.21
CA TRP A 150 11.07 -3.52 -31.48
C TRP A 150 10.00 -4.15 -32.38
N ALA A 151 10.41 -4.84 -33.45
CA ALA A 151 9.47 -5.40 -34.43
C ALA A 151 8.47 -6.37 -33.78
N ALA A 152 8.94 -7.22 -32.86
CA ALA A 152 8.10 -8.13 -32.10
C ALA A 152 7.25 -7.42 -31.02
N THR A 153 7.71 -6.25 -30.55
CA THR A 153 7.09 -5.52 -29.43
C THR A 153 6.03 -4.52 -29.88
N ALA A 154 6.11 -4.01 -31.10
CA ALA A 154 5.22 -2.96 -31.61
C ALA A 154 3.71 -3.27 -31.44
N PRO A 155 3.21 -4.50 -31.70
CA PRO A 155 1.82 -4.84 -31.46
C PRO A 155 1.43 -4.71 -29.97
N THR A 156 2.23 -5.30 -29.08
CA THR A 156 2.00 -5.25 -27.63
C THR A 156 2.11 -3.82 -27.08
N ALA A 157 3.07 -3.03 -27.58
CA ALA A 157 3.24 -1.63 -27.22
C ALA A 157 2.01 -0.79 -27.59
N SER A 158 1.40 -1.04 -28.76
CA SER A 158 0.19 -0.32 -29.18
C SER A 158 -1.01 -0.58 -28.27
N VAL A 159 -1.19 -1.83 -27.83
CA VAL A 159 -2.24 -2.21 -26.88
C VAL A 159 -1.96 -1.59 -25.52
N ALA A 160 -0.72 -1.69 -25.04
CA ALA A 160 -0.30 -1.10 -23.77
C ALA A 160 -0.50 0.42 -23.74
N LEU A 161 -0.24 1.13 -24.84
CA LEU A 161 -0.49 2.56 -24.96
C LEU A 161 -1.98 2.88 -24.79
N LYS A 162 -2.88 2.16 -25.48
CA LYS A 162 -4.33 2.36 -25.36
C LYS A 162 -4.82 2.11 -23.93
N LEU A 163 -4.35 1.04 -23.29
CA LEU A 163 -4.68 0.73 -21.91
C LEU A 163 -4.14 1.79 -20.94
N SER A 164 -2.92 2.27 -21.15
CA SER A 164 -2.32 3.33 -20.33
C SER A 164 -3.11 4.63 -20.45
N LEU A 165 -3.52 5.02 -21.66
CA LEU A 165 -4.36 6.20 -21.88
C LEU A 165 -5.73 6.06 -21.21
N ALA A 166 -6.36 4.88 -21.26
CA ALA A 166 -7.61 4.62 -20.56
C ALA A 166 -7.44 4.76 -19.03
N VAL A 167 -6.37 4.18 -18.47
CA VAL A 167 -6.05 4.28 -17.04
C VAL A 167 -5.77 5.72 -16.62
N ILE A 168 -5.01 6.49 -17.40
CA ILE A 168 -4.76 7.93 -17.15
C ILE A 168 -6.07 8.72 -17.20
N THR A 169 -6.92 8.46 -18.18
CA THR A 169 -8.21 9.15 -18.33
C THR A 169 -9.11 8.88 -17.11
N ILE A 170 -9.22 7.62 -16.69
CA ILE A 170 -9.96 7.25 -15.47
C ILE A 170 -9.33 7.91 -14.23
N TYR A 171 -8.00 7.91 -14.13
CA TYR A 171 -7.30 8.54 -13.01
C TYR A 171 -7.58 10.04 -12.92
N LEU A 172 -7.46 10.78 -14.03
CA LEU A 172 -7.74 12.21 -14.11
C LEU A 172 -9.21 12.51 -13.81
N PHE A 173 -10.13 11.68 -14.30
CA PHE A 173 -11.56 11.79 -13.98
C PHE A 173 -11.81 11.63 -12.47
N LEU A 174 -11.22 10.61 -11.86
CA LEU A 174 -11.35 10.37 -10.41
C LEU A 174 -10.66 11.48 -9.58
N LEU A 175 -9.54 12.03 -10.05
CA LEU A 175 -8.92 13.21 -9.44
C LEU A 175 -9.81 14.44 -9.53
N ARG A 176 -10.49 14.63 -10.66
CA ARG A 176 -11.45 15.73 -10.83
C ARG A 176 -12.63 15.59 -9.87
N LEU A 177 -13.20 14.40 -9.74
CA LEU A 177 -14.26 14.11 -8.76
C LEU A 177 -13.80 14.33 -7.31
N LYS A 178 -12.52 14.07 -7.03
CA LYS A 178 -11.90 14.34 -5.73
C LYS A 178 -11.78 15.84 -5.47
N ALA A 179 -11.48 16.64 -6.48
CA ALA A 179 -11.37 18.10 -6.35
C ALA A 179 -12.73 18.78 -6.17
N SER A 180 -13.80 18.21 -6.71
CA SER A 180 -15.17 18.74 -6.63
C SER A 180 -15.99 18.25 -5.42
N ASN A 181 -15.39 17.52 -4.46
CA ASN A 181 -16.07 16.93 -3.30
C ASN A 181 -17.26 15.98 -3.65
N HIS A 182 -17.37 15.52 -4.90
CA HIS A 182 -18.40 14.55 -5.30
C HIS A 182 -18.06 13.10 -4.94
N LEU A 183 -16.80 12.84 -4.57
CA LEU A 183 -16.35 11.63 -3.89
C LEU A 183 -16.40 11.83 -2.38
#